data_AF-A0A3D0VEG1-F1
#
_entry.id   AF-A0A3D0VEG1-F1
#
_cell.length_a   1.000
_cell.length_b   1.000
_cell.length_c   1.000
_cell.angle_alpha   90.00
_cell.angle_beta   90.00
_cell.angle_gamma   90.00
#
_symmetry.space_group_name_H-M   'P 1'
#
loop_
_entity.id
_entity.type
_entity.pdbx_description
1 polymer ?
#
loop_
_entity_poly.entity_id
_entity_poly.type
_entity_poly.pdbx_seq_one_letter_code
_entity_poly.pdbx_strand_id
1 'polypeptide(L)'
;MDFIQATYFTPGRQGATVDQIVMHWMDGTLAATIDTFTNGSRQASAHYGIGEGDEKQFVQEGDTAWADGDWNENIRSIAIEHSAQPGRDATDDTYTRSIARVADICSRYGITPSADTILPHKNFFNTDCPGTLDLGRIIAGAQAALNGSAAAPTQPAQPAPAAAAGSYLDITPGPGQCRVDPGDTLSGIAVQFGVDLNALIALNGITEPDKIFPGMLLDLPQAPAAPAAPAGLPPYCTVDPNDTLGGIAVQYGVSLQYILDRNPGINADLIVPGQRINL
;
A
#
# COMPACT_ATOMS: atom_id res chain seq x y z
N MET A 1 20.11 -19.61 0.58
CA MET A 1 18.74 -19.36 1.10
C MET A 1 17.79 -19.61 -0.05
N ASP A 2 16.72 -20.36 0.19
CA ASP A 2 15.76 -20.70 -0.86
C ASP A 2 14.72 -19.58 -1.00
N PHE A 3 14.36 -19.29 -2.24
CA PHE A 3 13.31 -18.33 -2.59
C PHE A 3 11.99 -19.06 -2.83
N ILE A 4 10.93 -18.62 -2.18
CA ILE A 4 9.56 -19.15 -2.33
C ILE A 4 8.61 -17.96 -2.43
N GLN A 5 8.21 -17.59 -3.64
CA GLN A 5 7.42 -16.39 -3.91
C GLN A 5 6.12 -16.35 -3.09
N ALA A 6 5.93 -15.30 -2.29
CA ALA A 6 4.64 -15.01 -1.67
C ALA A 6 3.60 -14.60 -2.72
N THR A 7 2.35 -14.94 -2.47
CA THR A 7 1.19 -14.60 -3.30
C THR A 7 0.89 -13.10 -3.31
N TYR A 8 1.10 -12.43 -2.17
CA TYR A 8 0.73 -11.03 -1.97
C TYR A 8 1.96 -10.16 -1.78
N PHE A 9 2.23 -9.28 -2.75
CA PHE A 9 3.26 -8.25 -2.70
C PHE A 9 2.99 -7.21 -3.78
N THR A 10 3.62 -6.04 -3.69
CA THR A 10 3.57 -5.02 -4.74
C THR A 10 4.93 -4.91 -5.42
N PRO A 11 5.03 -5.07 -6.76
CA PRO A 11 6.28 -4.85 -7.47
C PRO A 11 6.83 -3.43 -7.30
N GLY A 12 8.14 -3.32 -7.09
CA GLY A 12 8.81 -2.04 -6.84
C GLY A 12 8.52 -1.43 -5.47
N ARG A 13 9.09 -0.24 -5.25
CA ARG A 13 8.98 0.56 -4.00
C ARG A 13 8.52 2.00 -4.22
N GLN A 14 7.96 2.29 -5.40
CA GLN A 14 7.46 3.62 -5.77
C GLN A 14 8.50 4.75 -5.64
N GLY A 15 9.78 4.44 -5.88
CA GLY A 15 10.88 5.40 -5.76
C GLY A 15 11.38 5.62 -4.32
N ALA A 16 10.76 4.98 -3.32
CA ALA A 16 11.28 4.96 -1.97
C ALA A 16 12.57 4.14 -1.87
N THR A 17 13.47 4.60 -1.01
CA THR A 17 14.66 3.86 -0.61
C THR A 17 14.37 3.00 0.61
N VAL A 18 14.98 1.84 0.67
CA VAL A 18 14.98 1.04 1.90
C VAL A 18 15.91 1.71 2.91
N ASP A 19 15.37 2.11 4.06
CA ASP A 19 16.11 2.78 5.13
C ASP A 19 15.91 2.13 6.51
N GLN A 20 15.04 1.12 6.60
CA GLN A 20 14.71 0.42 7.84
C GLN A 20 14.43 -1.07 7.64
N ILE A 21 14.46 -1.83 8.73
CA ILE A 21 14.08 -3.23 8.82
C ILE A 21 13.00 -3.34 9.88
N VAL A 22 11.86 -3.97 9.55
CA VAL A 22 10.77 -4.18 10.48
C VAL A 22 10.75 -5.62 10.94
N MET A 23 10.77 -5.80 12.25
CA MET A 23 10.90 -7.10 12.90
C MET A 23 9.51 -7.60 13.30
N HIS A 24 9.21 -8.81 12.83
CA HIS A 24 7.94 -9.49 13.03
C HIS A 24 8.15 -10.84 13.73
N TRP A 25 7.07 -11.33 14.36
CA TRP A 25 6.95 -12.72 14.75
C TRP A 25 5.79 -13.38 13.99
N MET A 26 5.96 -14.65 13.65
CA MET A 26 5.01 -15.38 12.82
C MET A 26 3.74 -15.80 13.59
N ASP A 27 3.75 -15.66 14.91
CA ASP A 27 2.82 -16.33 15.84
C ASP A 27 2.67 -17.83 15.49
N GLY A 28 3.81 -18.48 15.25
CA GLY A 28 3.82 -19.80 14.62
C GLY A 28 5.19 -20.22 14.13
N THR A 29 5.24 -21.25 13.28
CA THR A 29 6.49 -21.79 12.72
C THR A 29 6.72 -21.31 11.30
N LEU A 30 7.99 -21.30 10.86
CA LEU A 30 8.34 -20.97 9.47
C LEU A 30 7.57 -21.85 8.46
N ALA A 31 7.34 -23.14 8.76
CA ALA A 31 6.57 -24.02 7.89
C ALA A 31 5.11 -23.55 7.71
N ALA A 32 4.46 -23.12 8.78
CA ALA A 32 3.11 -22.56 8.72
C ALA A 32 3.08 -21.21 7.99
N THR A 33 4.12 -20.39 8.15
CA THR A 33 4.25 -19.11 7.44
C THR A 33 4.45 -19.29 5.94
N ILE A 34 5.24 -20.29 5.53
CA ILE A 34 5.39 -20.64 4.10
C ILE A 34 4.01 -20.92 3.50
N ASP A 35 3.20 -21.77 4.14
CA ASP A 35 1.85 -22.09 3.64
C ASP A 35 0.94 -20.85 3.61
N THR A 36 0.97 -20.03 4.68
CA THR A 36 0.20 -18.79 4.77
C THR A 36 0.52 -17.82 3.63
N PHE A 37 1.80 -17.64 3.30
CA PHE A 37 2.23 -16.69 2.26
C PHE A 37 2.12 -17.22 0.84
N THR A 38 2.08 -18.54 0.63
CA THR A 38 2.11 -19.15 -0.72
C THR A 38 0.77 -19.74 -1.15
N ASN A 39 0.00 -20.30 -0.21
CA ASN A 39 -1.26 -20.98 -0.48
C ASN A 39 -2.45 -20.38 0.28
N GLY A 40 -2.20 -19.49 1.25
CA GLY A 40 -3.23 -18.85 2.05
C GLY A 40 -4.00 -17.75 1.33
N SER A 41 -5.21 -17.44 1.83
CA SER A 41 -6.00 -16.28 1.39
C SER A 41 -5.69 -15.01 2.19
N ARG A 42 -4.75 -15.08 3.14
CA ARG A 42 -4.36 -13.93 3.95
C ARG A 42 -3.52 -12.99 3.10
N GLN A 43 -3.99 -11.75 2.92
CA GLN A 43 -3.31 -10.69 2.20
C GLN A 43 -2.12 -10.13 3.00
N ALA A 44 -1.10 -10.96 3.22
CA ALA A 44 0.10 -10.60 3.94
C ALA A 44 1.34 -11.35 3.39
N SER A 45 2.51 -10.78 3.64
CA SER A 45 3.80 -11.35 3.28
C SER A 45 4.91 -10.67 4.08
N ALA A 46 6.11 -11.24 4.06
CA ALA A 46 7.34 -10.55 4.47
C ALA A 46 8.44 -10.77 3.42
N HIS A 47 9.55 -10.05 3.51
CA HIS A 47 10.68 -10.34 2.62
C HIS A 47 11.36 -11.63 3.04
N TYR A 48 11.51 -11.84 4.34
CA TYR A 48 12.19 -13.00 4.91
C TYR A 48 11.38 -13.66 6.01
N GLY A 49 11.56 -14.97 6.16
CA GLY A 49 11.11 -15.74 7.32
C GLY A 49 12.23 -16.59 7.89
N ILE A 50 12.41 -16.51 9.21
CA ILE A 50 13.49 -17.19 9.93
C ILE A 50 12.87 -18.14 10.95
N GLY A 51 13.17 -19.43 10.77
CA GLY A 51 12.77 -20.52 11.65
C GLY A 51 13.97 -21.19 12.30
N GLU A 52 13.69 -22.22 13.10
CA GLU A 52 14.71 -23.12 13.61
C GLU A 52 15.28 -23.95 12.45
N GLY A 53 16.58 -23.87 12.23
CA GLY A 53 17.30 -24.65 11.22
C GLY A 53 17.17 -24.14 9.78
N ASP A 54 16.29 -23.19 9.49
CA ASP A 54 15.98 -22.76 8.13
C ASP A 54 15.62 -21.26 8.03
N GLU A 55 15.83 -20.71 6.83
CA GLU A 55 15.48 -19.34 6.46
C GLU A 55 14.99 -19.34 5.01
N LYS A 56 13.90 -18.62 4.76
CA LYS A 56 13.32 -18.43 3.42
C LYS A 56 13.20 -16.96 3.07
N GLN A 57 13.28 -16.67 1.77
CA GLN A 57 12.88 -15.38 1.21
C GLN A 57 11.57 -15.55 0.46
N PHE A 58 10.62 -14.66 0.72
CA PHE A 58 9.30 -14.70 0.10
C PHE A 58 9.04 -13.57 -0.89
N VAL A 59 9.57 -12.38 -0.62
CA VAL A 59 9.45 -11.21 -1.49
C VAL A 59 10.85 -10.72 -1.82
N GLN A 60 11.07 -10.38 -3.10
CA GLN A 60 12.30 -9.72 -3.51
C GLN A 60 12.40 -8.37 -2.81
N GLU A 61 13.54 -8.03 -2.24
CA GLU A 61 13.72 -6.72 -1.60
C GLU A 61 13.62 -5.52 -2.58
N GLY A 62 13.61 -5.72 -3.90
CA GLY A 62 13.26 -4.67 -4.86
C GLY A 62 11.76 -4.36 -4.90
N ASP A 63 10.94 -5.27 -4.37
CA ASP A 63 9.50 -5.19 -4.28
C ASP A 63 9.05 -4.92 -2.84
N THR A 64 7.77 -4.64 -2.66
CA THR A 64 7.16 -4.26 -1.38
C THR A 64 6.35 -5.41 -0.82
N ALA A 65 6.82 -6.00 0.29
CA ALA A 65 6.03 -6.95 1.07
C ALA A 65 4.85 -6.26 1.78
N TRP A 66 3.70 -6.94 1.87
CA TRP A 66 2.55 -6.48 2.64
C TRP A 66 2.64 -6.98 4.09
N ALA A 67 3.48 -6.33 4.90
CA ALA A 67 3.85 -6.83 6.24
C ALA A 67 3.36 -5.91 7.37
N ASP A 68 3.59 -4.61 7.21
CA ASP A 68 3.60 -3.68 8.33
C ASP A 68 2.22 -3.11 8.67
N GLY A 69 1.22 -3.33 7.82
CA GLY A 69 -0.11 -2.70 7.96
C GLY A 69 -0.11 -1.20 7.69
N ASP A 70 1.04 -0.64 7.31
CA ASP A 70 1.25 0.75 6.90
C ASP A 70 2.00 0.76 5.57
N TRP A 71 1.48 1.50 4.57
CA TRP A 71 2.05 1.52 3.22
C TRP A 71 3.39 2.24 3.15
N ASN A 72 3.53 3.38 3.83
CA ASN A 72 4.77 4.17 3.82
C ASN A 72 5.92 3.34 4.40
N GLU A 73 5.59 2.51 5.38
CA GLU A 73 6.57 1.66 6.03
C GLU A 73 6.90 0.43 5.21
N ASN A 74 5.90 -0.22 4.60
CA ASN A 74 6.13 -1.34 3.69
C ASN A 74 7.08 -0.98 2.54
N ILE A 75 6.93 0.20 1.91
CA ILE A 75 7.78 0.60 0.78
C ILE A 75 9.21 0.95 1.20
N ARG A 76 9.42 1.38 2.46
CA ARG A 76 10.72 1.78 3.02
C ARG A 76 11.41 0.66 3.82
N SER A 77 10.72 -0.43 4.12
CA SER A 77 11.23 -1.47 5.00
C SER A 77 11.60 -2.77 4.30
N ILE A 78 12.52 -3.51 4.93
CA ILE A 78 12.59 -4.97 4.82
C ILE A 78 11.92 -5.61 6.03
N ALA A 79 10.74 -6.19 5.83
CA ALA A 79 10.08 -7.02 6.84
C ALA A 79 10.72 -8.42 7.01
N ILE A 80 11.00 -8.82 8.26
CA ILE A 80 11.54 -10.14 8.63
C ILE A 80 10.64 -10.80 9.68
N GLU A 81 10.09 -11.96 9.33
CA GLU A 81 9.26 -12.80 10.19
C GLU A 81 10.12 -13.79 10.99
N HIS A 82 9.84 -13.96 12.29
CA HIS A 82 10.57 -14.88 13.17
C HIS A 82 9.64 -15.94 13.75
N SER A 83 10.09 -17.20 13.76
CA SER A 83 9.39 -18.31 14.40
C SER A 83 9.36 -18.15 15.92
N ALA A 84 8.42 -17.38 16.43
CA ALA A 84 8.12 -17.14 17.84
C ALA A 84 6.60 -16.93 18.01
N GLN A 85 6.10 -17.07 19.25
CA GLN A 85 4.68 -16.90 19.59
C GLN A 85 4.52 -16.73 21.12
N PRO A 86 3.35 -16.32 21.63
CA PRO A 86 3.09 -16.34 23.07
C PRO A 86 3.40 -17.71 23.68
N GLY A 87 4.29 -17.74 24.68
CA GLY A 87 4.72 -18.96 25.35
C GLY A 87 5.79 -19.78 24.63
N ARG A 88 6.30 -19.33 23.47
CA ARG A 88 7.47 -19.92 22.80
C ARG A 88 8.36 -18.81 22.22
N ASP A 89 9.42 -18.50 22.94
CA ASP A 89 10.43 -17.53 22.51
C ASP A 89 11.21 -18.03 21.28
N ALA A 90 11.79 -17.09 20.54
CA ALA A 90 12.74 -17.41 19.47
C ALA A 90 13.96 -18.16 20.03
N THR A 91 14.44 -19.15 19.30
CA THR A 91 15.62 -19.93 19.70
C THR A 91 16.92 -19.18 19.44
N ASP A 92 18.02 -19.63 20.04
CA ASP A 92 19.35 -19.09 19.73
C ASP A 92 19.73 -19.21 18.25
N ASP A 93 19.32 -20.29 17.58
CA ASP A 93 19.53 -20.45 16.13
C ASP A 93 18.75 -19.39 15.34
N THR A 94 17.49 -19.15 15.72
CA THR A 94 16.67 -18.06 15.15
C THR A 94 17.35 -16.70 15.31
N TYR A 95 17.88 -16.40 16.51
CA TYR A 95 18.61 -15.16 16.75
C TYR A 95 19.91 -15.06 15.94
N THR A 96 20.71 -16.13 15.88
CA THR A 96 21.96 -16.14 15.11
C THR A 96 21.70 -15.88 13.63
N ARG A 97 20.66 -16.48 13.06
CA ARG A 97 20.24 -16.24 11.67
C ARG A 97 19.73 -14.82 11.46
N SER A 98 18.89 -14.33 12.36
CA SER A 98 18.37 -12.97 12.33
C SER A 98 19.48 -11.92 12.38
N ILE A 99 20.46 -12.09 13.27
CA ILE A 99 21.63 -11.22 13.38
C ILE A 99 22.41 -11.19 12.06
N ALA A 100 22.66 -12.36 11.46
CA ALA A 100 23.36 -12.44 10.18
C ALA A 100 22.58 -11.76 9.05
N ARG A 101 21.25 -11.97 8.98
CA ARG A 101 20.37 -11.36 7.98
C ARG A 101 20.29 -9.83 8.13
N VAL A 102 20.12 -9.34 9.36
CA VAL A 102 20.08 -7.91 9.65
C VAL A 102 21.42 -7.26 9.32
N ALA A 103 22.55 -7.85 9.72
CA ALA A 103 23.87 -7.33 9.38
C ALA A 103 24.10 -7.28 7.85
N ASP A 104 23.70 -8.33 7.13
CA ASP A 104 23.75 -8.37 5.67
C ASP A 104 22.93 -7.23 5.04
N ILE A 105 21.63 -7.13 5.35
CA ILE A 105 20.77 -6.05 4.83
C ILE A 105 21.36 -4.67 5.17
N CYS A 106 21.78 -4.46 6.42
CA CYS A 106 22.37 -3.20 6.86
C CYS A 106 23.62 -2.83 6.07
N SER A 107 24.52 -3.80 5.83
CA SER A 107 25.71 -3.58 4.99
C SER A 107 25.34 -3.18 3.56
N ARG A 108 24.35 -3.85 2.97
CA ARG A 108 23.97 -3.67 1.56
C ARG A 108 23.23 -2.36 1.30
N TYR A 109 22.39 -1.92 2.24
CA TYR A 109 21.60 -0.70 2.14
C TYR A 109 22.24 0.50 2.85
N GLY A 110 23.39 0.33 3.51
CA GLY A 110 24.04 1.41 4.26
C GLY A 110 23.26 1.84 5.51
N ILE A 111 22.47 0.93 6.09
CA ILE A 111 21.67 1.17 7.29
C ILE A 111 22.55 0.91 8.51
N THR A 112 22.65 1.87 9.43
CA THR A 112 23.28 1.64 10.74
C THR A 112 22.30 0.88 11.63
N PRO A 113 22.60 -0.33 12.15
CA PRO A 113 21.67 -1.01 13.04
C PRO A 113 21.52 -0.23 14.35
N SER A 114 20.30 0.22 14.64
CA SER A 114 19.93 0.91 15.88
C SER A 114 18.45 0.70 16.18
N ALA A 115 17.99 1.23 17.32
CA ALA A 115 16.57 1.26 17.65
C ALA A 115 15.74 2.20 16.75
N ASP A 116 16.39 3.00 15.89
CA ASP A 116 15.71 3.90 14.94
C ASP A 116 15.58 3.27 13.54
N THR A 117 16.31 2.18 13.26
CA THR A 117 16.35 1.54 11.94
C THR A 117 15.94 0.07 11.97
N ILE A 118 16.04 -0.58 13.14
CA ILE A 118 15.53 -1.93 13.39
C ILE A 118 14.30 -1.79 14.29
N LEU A 119 13.14 -1.77 13.67
CA LEU A 119 11.89 -1.31 14.29
C LEU A 119 10.95 -2.49 14.55
N PRO A 120 10.24 -2.52 15.69
CA PRO A 120 9.22 -3.52 15.94
C PRO A 120 7.92 -3.20 15.18
N HIS A 121 7.20 -4.21 14.70
CA HIS A 121 5.94 -4.04 13.96
C HIS A 121 4.89 -3.18 14.68
N LYS A 122 4.75 -3.32 16.01
CA LYS A 122 3.83 -2.50 16.83
C LYS A 122 4.02 -0.99 16.75
N ASN A 123 5.13 -0.51 16.17
CA ASN A 123 5.29 0.92 15.92
C ASN A 123 4.33 1.44 14.84
N PHE A 124 3.84 0.56 13.96
CA PHE A 124 3.10 0.92 12.74
C PHE A 124 1.67 0.36 12.72
N PHE A 125 1.41 -0.67 13.51
CA PHE A 125 0.11 -1.32 13.58
C PHE A 125 -0.27 -1.63 15.02
N ASN A 126 -1.58 -1.64 15.31
CA ASN A 126 -2.07 -2.02 16.63
C ASN A 126 -2.01 -3.54 16.80
N THR A 127 -0.86 -4.05 17.25
CA THR A 127 -0.55 -5.47 17.39
C THR A 127 0.42 -5.71 18.54
N ASP A 128 0.41 -6.93 19.08
CA ASP A 128 1.42 -7.39 20.04
C ASP A 128 2.75 -7.73 19.38
N CYS A 129 2.78 -7.89 18.04
CA CYS A 129 3.99 -8.17 17.25
C CYS A 129 5.09 -7.12 17.47
N PRO A 130 6.37 -7.50 17.69
CA PRO A 130 6.94 -8.85 17.58
C PRO A 130 6.97 -9.63 18.91
N GLY A 131 6.10 -9.28 19.85
CA GLY A 131 5.95 -9.96 21.13
C GLY A 131 7.22 -9.87 21.97
N THR A 132 7.75 -11.04 22.35
CA THR A 132 8.94 -11.19 23.21
C THR A 132 10.26 -11.20 22.43
N LEU A 133 10.26 -10.96 21.12
CA LEU A 133 11.48 -10.92 20.33
C LEU A 133 12.44 -9.83 20.85
N ASP A 134 13.65 -10.22 21.22
CA ASP A 134 14.69 -9.34 21.75
C ASP A 134 15.41 -8.60 20.61
N LEU A 135 14.85 -7.45 20.22
CA LEU A 135 15.46 -6.57 19.22
C LEU A 135 16.82 -6.02 19.69
N GLY A 136 17.02 -5.85 20.99
CA GLY A 136 18.29 -5.38 21.54
C GLY A 136 19.42 -6.36 21.26
N ARG A 137 19.16 -7.66 21.46
CA ARG A 137 20.09 -8.75 21.07
C ARG A 137 20.41 -8.73 19.58
N ILE A 138 19.41 -8.53 18.73
CA ILE A 138 19.58 -8.52 17.27
C ILE A 138 20.42 -7.31 16.84
N ILE A 139 20.08 -6.12 17.34
CA ILE A 139 20.81 -4.87 17.06
C ILE A 139 22.27 -5.01 17.50
N ALA A 140 22.52 -5.42 18.74
CA ALA A 140 23.88 -5.56 19.26
C ALA A 140 24.69 -6.60 18.49
N GLY A 141 24.07 -7.73 18.13
CA GLY A 141 24.69 -8.76 17.31
C GLY A 141 25.04 -8.26 15.91
N ALA A 142 24.13 -7.54 15.26
CA ALA A 142 24.35 -6.99 13.92
C ALA A 142 25.44 -5.93 13.91
N GLN A 143 25.47 -5.05 14.91
CA GLN A 143 26.56 -4.07 15.11
C GLN A 143 27.91 -4.78 15.28
N ALA A 144 27.97 -5.83 16.11
CA ALA A 144 29.19 -6.61 16.30
C ALA A 144 29.66 -7.29 15.01
N ALA A 145 28.73 -7.87 14.24
CA ALA A 145 29.03 -8.50 12.95
C ALA A 145 29.58 -7.50 11.93
N LEU A 146 29.01 -6.29 11.87
CA LEU A 146 29.49 -5.24 10.96
C LEU A 146 30.86 -4.68 11.39
N ASN A 147 31.08 -4.46 12.68
CA ASN A 147 32.36 -3.97 13.21
C ASN A 147 33.51 -4.98 13.03
N GLY A 148 33.20 -6.28 13.01
CA GLY A 148 34.16 -7.34 12.74
C GLY A 148 34.46 -7.59 11.25
N SER A 149 33.69 -6.97 10.34
CA SER A 149 33.80 -7.18 8.90
C SER A 149 34.58 -6.04 8.24
N ALA A 150 35.74 -6.33 7.65
CA ALA A 150 36.55 -5.36 6.89
C ALA A 150 36.04 -5.12 5.46
N ALA A 151 34.89 -5.71 5.09
CA ALA A 151 34.34 -5.60 3.75
C ALA A 151 33.60 -4.27 3.57
N ALA A 152 33.97 -3.53 2.53
CA ALA A 152 33.22 -2.34 2.12
C ALA A 152 31.77 -2.72 1.77
N PRO A 153 30.78 -1.87 2.09
CA PRO A 153 29.40 -2.11 1.69
C PRO A 153 29.36 -2.26 0.17
N THR A 154 28.96 -3.44 -0.28
CA THR A 154 28.60 -3.66 -1.67
C THR A 154 27.11 -3.89 -1.66
N GLN A 155 26.35 -2.88 -2.07
CA GLN A 155 24.98 -3.13 -2.51
C GLN A 155 25.09 -4.20 -3.60
N PRO A 156 24.56 -5.43 -3.42
CA PRO A 156 24.48 -6.34 -4.53
C PRO A 156 23.57 -5.68 -5.54
N ALA A 157 23.92 -5.82 -6.81
CA ALA A 157 22.92 -5.82 -7.83
C ALA A 157 22.00 -7.02 -7.53
N GLN A 158 21.00 -6.81 -6.68
CA GLN A 158 19.77 -7.54 -6.80
C GLN A 158 19.34 -7.34 -8.26
N PRO A 159 18.86 -8.37 -8.97
CA PRO A 159 18.35 -8.16 -10.30
C PRO A 159 17.42 -6.95 -10.23
N ALA A 160 17.65 -5.94 -11.09
CA ALA A 160 16.58 -5.01 -11.40
C ALA A 160 15.34 -5.89 -11.57
N PRO A 161 14.22 -5.57 -10.87
CA PRO A 161 13.07 -6.45 -10.80
C PRO A 161 12.91 -7.07 -12.17
N ALA A 162 13.04 -8.39 -12.25
CA ALA A 162 12.88 -9.04 -13.53
C ALA A 162 11.59 -8.46 -14.06
N ALA A 163 11.64 -7.85 -15.23
CA ALA A 163 10.45 -7.43 -15.95
C ALA A 163 9.66 -8.68 -16.38
N ALA A 164 9.37 -9.61 -15.46
CA ALA A 164 8.04 -10.11 -15.32
C ALA A 164 7.25 -8.88 -14.83
N ALA A 165 6.34 -8.27 -15.58
CA ALA A 165 5.11 -8.94 -16.01
C ALA A 165 4.56 -9.93 -14.96
N GLY A 166 4.92 -9.78 -13.67
CA GLY A 166 4.06 -10.14 -12.57
C GLY A 166 3.00 -9.05 -12.60
N SER A 167 1.93 -9.34 -13.34
CA SER A 167 0.68 -8.63 -13.22
C SER A 167 0.50 -8.24 -11.75
N TYR A 168 0.39 -6.94 -11.45
CA TYR A 168 -0.58 -6.51 -10.43
C TYR A 168 -1.71 -7.49 -10.58
N LEU A 169 -2.07 -8.31 -9.57
CA LEU A 169 -3.19 -9.23 -9.75
C LEU A 169 -4.27 -8.40 -10.42
N ASP A 170 -4.51 -8.73 -11.68
CA ASP A 170 -5.34 -7.95 -12.58
C ASP A 170 -6.73 -8.41 -12.17
N ILE A 171 -7.09 -8.10 -10.92
CA ILE A 171 -8.46 -8.14 -10.47
C ILE A 171 -9.03 -6.92 -11.16
N THR A 172 -9.30 -7.11 -12.46
CA THR A 172 -10.00 -6.13 -13.27
C THR A 172 -11.22 -5.77 -12.45
N PRO A 173 -11.40 -4.51 -12.06
CA PRO A 173 -12.53 -4.13 -11.25
C PRO A 173 -13.80 -4.66 -11.92
N GLY A 174 -14.62 -5.37 -11.14
CA GLY A 174 -15.91 -5.81 -11.63
C GLY A 174 -16.75 -4.58 -12.05
N PRO A 175 -17.83 -4.77 -12.83
CA PRO A 175 -18.73 -3.68 -13.14
C PRO A 175 -19.17 -2.95 -11.86
N GLY A 176 -18.86 -1.65 -11.76
CA GLY A 176 -19.16 -0.85 -10.57
C GLY A 176 -18.12 -0.92 -9.45
N GLN A 177 -16.91 -1.40 -9.72
CA GLN A 177 -15.79 -1.38 -8.76
C GLN A 177 -14.66 -0.46 -9.25
N CYS A 178 -13.88 0.05 -8.30
CA CYS A 178 -12.63 0.77 -8.54
C CYS A 178 -11.51 0.11 -7.74
N ARG A 179 -10.32 -0.01 -8.34
CA ARG A 179 -9.10 -0.36 -7.62
C ARG A 179 -8.46 0.94 -7.13
N VAL A 180 -8.16 1.01 -5.84
CA VAL A 180 -7.39 2.11 -5.25
C VAL A 180 -5.99 2.10 -5.88
N ASP A 181 -5.60 3.20 -6.48
CA ASP A 181 -4.26 3.42 -7.02
C ASP A 181 -3.35 4.15 -6.03
N PRO A 182 -2.02 4.10 -6.23
CA PRO A 182 -1.09 4.85 -5.40
C PRO A 182 -1.39 6.35 -5.40
N GLY A 183 -1.56 6.92 -4.20
CA GLY A 183 -1.88 8.33 -4.01
C GLY A 183 -3.37 8.65 -4.02
N ASP A 184 -4.23 7.66 -4.22
CA ASP A 184 -5.67 7.84 -4.09
C ASP A 184 -6.07 8.11 -2.64
N THR A 185 -7.14 8.89 -2.52
CA THR A 185 -7.88 9.11 -1.28
C THR A 185 -9.34 8.73 -1.54
N LEU A 186 -10.10 8.33 -0.51
CA LEU A 186 -11.53 8.05 -0.70
C LEU A 186 -12.27 9.26 -1.28
N SER A 187 -11.90 10.47 -0.88
CA SER A 187 -12.45 11.72 -1.42
C SER A 187 -12.07 11.93 -2.88
N GLY A 188 -10.82 11.68 -3.26
CA GLY A 188 -10.35 11.74 -4.64
C GLY A 188 -11.07 10.73 -5.56
N ILE A 189 -11.20 9.49 -5.10
CA ILE A 189 -11.94 8.43 -5.80
C ILE A 189 -13.43 8.81 -5.90
N ALA A 190 -14.04 9.29 -4.82
CA ALA A 190 -15.44 9.72 -4.83
C ALA A 190 -15.68 10.82 -5.89
N VAL A 191 -14.79 11.80 -5.96
CA VAL A 191 -14.82 12.86 -6.99
C VAL A 191 -14.61 12.29 -8.40
N GLN A 192 -13.63 11.41 -8.58
CA GLN A 192 -13.30 10.80 -9.87
C GLN A 192 -14.46 10.02 -10.46
N PHE A 193 -15.18 9.26 -9.63
CA PHE A 193 -16.30 8.43 -10.07
C PHE A 193 -17.68 9.09 -9.90
N GLY A 194 -17.72 10.34 -9.40
CA GLY A 194 -18.97 11.09 -9.22
C GLY A 194 -19.92 10.45 -8.20
N VAL A 195 -19.37 9.84 -7.15
CA VAL A 195 -20.12 9.16 -6.10
C VAL A 195 -20.04 9.92 -4.78
N ASP A 196 -21.02 9.72 -3.90
CA ASP A 196 -20.97 10.31 -2.56
C ASP A 196 -19.93 9.60 -1.69
N LEU A 197 -19.08 10.39 -1.03
CA LEU A 197 -18.00 9.88 -0.18
C LEU A 197 -18.54 9.06 1.01
N ASN A 198 -19.61 9.52 1.66
CA ASN A 198 -20.18 8.80 2.80
C ASN A 198 -20.85 7.49 2.36
N ALA A 199 -21.50 7.49 1.21
CA ALA A 199 -22.06 6.29 0.59
C ALA A 199 -20.95 5.30 0.20
N LEU A 200 -19.83 5.78 -0.35
CA LEU A 200 -18.66 4.96 -0.67
C LEU A 200 -18.07 4.31 0.60
N ILE A 201 -17.89 5.10 1.67
CA ILE A 201 -17.41 4.62 2.98
C ILE A 201 -18.37 3.56 3.56
N ALA A 202 -19.67 3.87 3.59
CA ALA A 202 -20.67 3.00 4.19
C ALA A 202 -20.85 1.68 3.42
N LEU A 203 -20.84 1.74 2.08
CA LEU A 203 -20.98 0.55 1.22
C LEU A 203 -19.82 -0.43 1.42
N ASN A 204 -18.60 0.10 1.58
CA ASN A 204 -17.39 -0.70 1.75
C ASN A 204 -17.06 -1.00 3.22
N GLY A 205 -17.92 -0.62 4.17
CA GLY A 205 -17.73 -0.89 5.60
C GLY A 205 -16.47 -0.24 6.20
N ILE A 206 -16.01 0.87 5.64
CA ILE A 206 -14.75 1.50 6.05
C ILE A 206 -14.95 2.28 7.35
N THR A 207 -14.22 1.90 8.39
CA THR A 207 -14.27 2.57 9.71
C THR A 207 -13.23 3.67 9.88
N GLU A 208 -12.14 3.61 9.11
CA GLU A 208 -11.03 4.58 9.12
C GLU A 208 -10.79 5.09 7.69
N PRO A 209 -11.48 6.17 7.26
CA PRO A 209 -11.48 6.64 5.86
C PRO A 209 -10.12 7.03 5.28
N ASP A 210 -9.16 7.41 6.14
CA ASP A 210 -7.81 7.79 5.73
C ASP A 210 -6.86 6.58 5.58
N LYS A 211 -7.33 5.36 5.90
CA LYS A 211 -6.54 4.12 5.82
C LYS A 211 -7.01 3.24 4.69
N ILE A 212 -6.96 3.78 3.47
CA ILE A 212 -7.12 2.98 2.25
C ILE A 212 -5.77 2.69 1.62
N PHE A 213 -5.68 1.57 0.92
CA PHE A 213 -4.41 1.04 0.43
C PHE A 213 -4.47 0.77 -1.08
N PRO A 214 -3.39 1.07 -1.83
CA PRO A 214 -3.31 0.72 -3.23
C PRO A 214 -3.53 -0.78 -3.47
N GLY A 215 -4.37 -1.12 -4.44
CA GLY A 215 -4.81 -2.48 -4.73
C GLY A 215 -6.12 -2.90 -4.05
N MET A 216 -6.61 -2.12 -3.08
CA MET A 216 -7.92 -2.34 -2.48
C MET A 216 -9.03 -2.16 -3.54
N LEU A 217 -10.01 -3.07 -3.56
CA LEU A 217 -11.19 -2.91 -4.40
C LEU A 217 -12.29 -2.22 -3.61
N LEU A 218 -12.83 -1.16 -4.18
CA LEU A 218 -13.95 -0.41 -3.68
C LEU A 218 -15.17 -0.67 -4.55
N ASP A 219 -16.26 -1.12 -3.94
CA ASP A 219 -17.57 -1.10 -4.55
C ASP A 219 -18.02 0.35 -4.66
N LEU A 220 -18.24 0.83 -5.89
CA LEU A 220 -18.75 2.17 -6.13
C LEU A 220 -20.26 2.14 -5.94
N PRO A 221 -20.83 3.00 -5.06
CA PRO A 221 -22.26 3.13 -4.99
C PRO A 221 -22.78 3.68 -6.33
N GLN A 222 -24.03 3.40 -6.67
CA GLN A 222 -24.63 4.06 -7.82
C GLN A 222 -24.62 5.57 -7.57
N ALA A 223 -24.01 6.31 -8.51
CA ALA A 223 -24.14 7.75 -8.54
C ALA A 223 -25.64 8.10 -8.50
N PRO A 224 -26.06 9.09 -7.68
CA PRO A 224 -27.44 9.55 -7.68
C PRO A 224 -27.87 9.84 -9.11
N ALA A 225 -29.05 9.34 -9.51
CA ALA A 225 -29.60 9.67 -10.81
C ALA A 225 -29.66 11.20 -10.92
N ALA A 226 -28.99 11.75 -11.94
CA ALA A 226 -28.97 13.18 -12.19
C ALA A 226 -30.42 13.70 -12.18
N PRO A 227 -30.71 14.85 -11.54
CA PRO A 227 -32.06 15.37 -11.49
C PRO A 227 -32.66 15.42 -12.89
N ALA A 228 -33.91 15.01 -13.06
CA ALA A 228 -34.57 15.12 -14.35
C ALA A 228 -34.49 16.58 -14.83
N ALA A 229 -34.11 16.78 -16.10
CA ALA A 229 -34.02 18.13 -16.63
C ALA A 229 -35.39 18.80 -16.54
N PRO A 230 -35.46 20.07 -16.11
CA PRO A 230 -36.65 20.88 -16.30
C PRO A 230 -37.16 20.73 -17.74
N ALA A 231 -38.46 20.49 -17.89
CA ALA A 231 -39.06 20.27 -19.20
C ALA A 231 -38.82 21.49 -20.11
N GLY A 232 -38.27 21.27 -21.30
CA GLY A 232 -38.02 22.31 -22.31
C GLY A 232 -36.60 22.85 -22.40
N LEU A 233 -35.65 22.32 -21.61
CA LEU A 233 -34.23 22.65 -21.76
C LEU A 233 -33.61 22.02 -23.01
N PRO A 234 -32.69 22.72 -23.71
CA PRO A 234 -31.84 22.09 -24.71
C PRO A 234 -30.88 21.09 -24.04
N PRO A 235 -30.37 20.07 -24.74
CA PRO A 235 -29.48 19.06 -24.15
C PRO A 235 -28.12 19.61 -23.72
N TYR A 236 -27.72 20.74 -24.27
CA TYR A 236 -26.50 21.46 -23.92
C TYR A 236 -26.59 22.92 -24.36
N CYS A 237 -25.71 23.77 -23.81
CA CYS A 237 -25.36 25.07 -24.36
C CYS A 237 -23.87 25.14 -24.70
N THR A 238 -23.48 26.14 -25.47
CA THR A 238 -22.07 26.50 -25.72
C THR A 238 -21.73 27.72 -24.87
N VAL A 239 -20.55 27.71 -24.25
CA VAL A 239 -20.02 28.83 -23.48
C VAL A 239 -19.78 30.01 -24.42
N ASP A 240 -20.39 31.16 -24.13
CA ASP A 240 -20.14 32.42 -24.83
C ASP A 240 -19.00 33.22 -24.17
N PRO A 241 -18.43 34.23 -24.84
CA PRO A 241 -17.43 35.10 -24.23
C PRO A 241 -17.96 35.76 -22.94
N ASN A 242 -17.23 35.54 -21.83
CA ASN A 242 -17.53 36.01 -20.46
C ASN A 242 -18.60 35.22 -19.69
N ASP A 243 -19.01 34.06 -20.19
CA ASP A 243 -19.86 33.16 -19.42
C ASP A 243 -19.14 32.66 -18.16
N THR A 244 -19.95 32.37 -17.14
CA THR A 244 -19.55 31.59 -15.95
C THR A 244 -20.55 30.45 -15.80
N LEU A 245 -20.18 29.33 -15.17
CA LEU A 245 -21.14 28.26 -14.90
C LEU A 245 -22.32 28.74 -14.05
N GLY A 246 -22.09 29.69 -13.13
CA GLY A 246 -23.15 30.34 -12.36
C GLY A 246 -24.10 31.17 -13.22
N GLY A 247 -23.57 31.91 -14.19
CA GLY A 247 -24.36 32.69 -15.16
C GLY A 247 -25.23 31.79 -16.05
N ILE A 248 -24.65 30.70 -16.56
CA ILE A 248 -25.36 29.68 -17.33
C ILE A 248 -26.46 29.04 -16.48
N ALA A 249 -26.18 28.70 -15.23
CA ALA A 249 -27.19 28.13 -14.32
C ALA A 249 -28.40 29.06 -14.17
N VAL A 250 -28.15 30.36 -13.95
CA VAL A 250 -29.22 31.37 -13.87
C VAL A 250 -29.97 31.51 -15.19
N GLN A 251 -29.27 31.54 -16.33
CA GLN A 251 -29.87 31.66 -17.67
C GLN A 251 -30.86 30.54 -17.97
N TYR A 252 -30.52 29.31 -17.57
CA TYR A 252 -31.33 28.12 -17.83
C TYR A 252 -32.24 27.72 -16.67
N GLY A 253 -32.28 28.53 -15.60
CA GLY A 253 -33.18 28.30 -14.46
C GLY A 253 -32.85 27.02 -13.67
N VAL A 254 -31.58 26.61 -13.66
CA VAL A 254 -31.08 25.44 -12.94
C VAL A 254 -30.11 25.86 -11.84
N SER A 255 -29.80 24.97 -10.90
CA SER A 255 -28.76 25.24 -9.92
C SER A 255 -27.37 25.08 -10.53
N LEU A 256 -26.37 25.77 -9.98
CA LEU A 256 -24.97 25.52 -10.32
C LEU A 256 -24.61 24.04 -10.10
N GLN A 257 -25.09 23.46 -9.00
CA GLN A 257 -24.88 22.04 -8.70
C GLN A 257 -25.45 21.12 -9.78
N TYR A 258 -26.64 21.43 -10.32
CA TYR A 258 -27.23 20.67 -11.41
C TYR A 258 -26.36 20.64 -12.67
N ILE A 259 -25.70 21.77 -12.99
CA ILE A 259 -24.74 21.83 -14.10
C ILE A 259 -23.48 21.01 -13.77
N LEU A 260 -22.94 21.12 -12.55
CA LEU A 260 -21.77 20.33 -12.15
C LEU A 260 -22.05 18.82 -12.19
N ASP A 261 -23.21 18.39 -11.72
CA ASP A 261 -23.63 16.98 -11.72
C ASP A 261 -23.77 16.41 -13.14
N ARG A 262 -24.15 17.24 -14.13
CA ARG A 262 -24.25 16.85 -15.55
C ARG A 262 -22.96 16.96 -16.35
N ASN A 263 -21.93 17.56 -15.75
CA ASN A 263 -20.64 17.82 -16.39
C ASN A 263 -19.50 17.35 -15.47
N PRO A 264 -19.42 16.05 -15.16
CA PRO A 264 -18.40 15.52 -14.25
C PRO A 264 -16.99 15.83 -14.77
N GLY A 265 -16.11 16.29 -13.87
CA GLY A 265 -14.73 16.67 -14.20
C GLY A 265 -14.59 18.06 -14.83
N ILE A 266 -15.67 18.84 -14.99
CA ILE A 266 -15.56 20.23 -15.42
C ILE A 266 -14.89 21.08 -14.34
N ASN A 267 -13.91 21.89 -14.72
CA ASN A 267 -13.38 22.92 -13.84
C ASN A 267 -14.24 24.19 -14.01
N ALA A 268 -14.97 24.55 -12.96
CA ALA A 268 -15.90 25.68 -12.97
C ALA A 268 -15.23 27.04 -13.24
N ASP A 269 -13.93 27.16 -12.92
CA ASP A 269 -13.16 28.39 -13.06
C ASP A 269 -12.42 28.49 -14.40
N LEU A 270 -12.46 27.44 -15.23
CA LEU A 270 -11.68 27.34 -16.48
C LEU A 270 -12.54 27.01 -17.71
N ILE A 271 -13.81 27.44 -17.71
CA ILE A 271 -14.63 27.28 -18.92
C ILE A 271 -14.17 28.23 -20.03
N VAL A 272 -14.15 27.74 -21.27
CA VAL A 272 -13.66 28.51 -22.44
C VAL A 272 -14.75 28.72 -23.49
N PRO A 273 -14.77 29.86 -24.20
CA PRO A 273 -15.74 30.09 -25.27
C PRO A 273 -15.77 28.95 -26.30
N GLY A 274 -16.97 28.49 -26.64
CA GLY A 274 -17.21 27.34 -27.51
C GLY A 274 -17.22 25.98 -26.80
N GLN A 275 -16.87 25.91 -25.50
CA GLN A 275 -16.99 24.68 -24.72
C GLN A 275 -18.47 24.28 -24.57
N ARG A 276 -18.75 22.98 -24.65
CA ARG A 276 -20.11 22.45 -24.50
C ARG A 276 -20.42 22.15 -23.04
N ILE A 277 -21.52 22.68 -22.52
CA ILE A 277 -22.03 22.44 -21.16
C ILE A 277 -23.36 21.70 -21.28
N ASN A 278 -23.43 20.48 -20.75
CA ASN A 278 -24.68 19.70 -20.73
C ASN A 278 -25.68 20.33 -19.73
N LEU A 279 -26.96 20.39 -20.13
CA LEU A 279 -28.07 20.98 -19.37
C LEU A 279 -29.16 19.95 -19.05
#